data_AF-A0A7S2TYL3-F1
#
_entry.id   AF-A0A7S2TYL3-F1
#
_cell.length_a   1.000
_cell.length_b   1.000
_cell.length_c   1.000
_cell.angle_alpha   90.00
_cell.angle_beta   90.00
_cell.angle_gamma   90.00
#
_symmetry.space_group_name_H-M   'P 1'
#
loop_
_entity.id
_entity.type
_entity.pdbx_description
1 polymer ?
#
loop_
_entity_poly.entity_id
_entity_poly.type
_entity_poly.pdbx_seq_one_letter_code
_entity_poly.pdbx_strand_id
1 'polypeptide(L)'
;MASLLDRFDPKYDGADRNWGNIFQETERLLYQEIDYTLEAQNAIRFDNNFKTQNPELYRRIKVPGVYPEMTTEKVLVMEYVPGVKITEVEKIREMGVDTRMLSQVSAESYMTQLCRHGFFHCDPHPGNLAVDD
;
A
#
# COMPACT_ATOMS: atom_id res chain seq x y z
N MET A 1 -9.74 -12.82 -26.47
CA MET A 1 -10.91 -12.47 -25.63
C MET A 1 -11.05 -10.96 -25.49
N ALA A 2 -10.03 -10.25 -24.96
CA ALA A 2 -10.00 -8.78 -24.88
C ALA A 2 -10.20 -8.08 -26.24
N SER A 3 -9.47 -8.50 -27.28
CA SER A 3 -9.64 -8.01 -28.65
C SER A 3 -11.01 -8.32 -29.28
N LEU A 4 -11.74 -9.29 -28.72
CA LEU A 4 -13.11 -9.60 -29.11
C LEU A 4 -14.09 -8.63 -28.43
N LEU A 5 -13.85 -8.30 -27.15
CA LEU A 5 -14.63 -7.33 -26.39
C LEU A 5 -14.50 -5.91 -26.97
N ASP A 6 -13.31 -5.51 -27.43
CA ASP A 6 -13.11 -4.25 -28.16
C ASP A 6 -13.99 -4.14 -29.43
N ARG A 7 -14.36 -5.26 -30.04
CA ARG A 7 -15.24 -5.30 -31.22
C ARG A 7 -16.74 -5.31 -30.88
N PHE A 8 -17.12 -5.83 -29.71
CA PHE A 8 -18.53 -6.04 -29.33
C PHE A 8 -19.04 -5.05 -28.27
N ASP A 9 -18.17 -4.34 -27.55
CA ASP A 9 -18.51 -3.26 -26.63
C ASP A 9 -17.64 -1.99 -26.82
N PRO A 10 -17.58 -1.40 -28.04
CA PRO A 10 -16.99 -0.08 -28.23
C PRO A 10 -18.04 0.99 -27.88
N LYS A 11 -17.98 1.69 -26.73
CA LYS A 11 -18.99 2.73 -26.41
C LYS A 11 -18.49 4.15 -26.11
N TYR A 12 -18.89 5.03 -27.03
CA TYR A 12 -19.38 6.42 -27.04
C TYR A 12 -19.69 7.24 -25.76
N ASP A 13 -19.35 6.85 -24.52
CA ASP A 13 -19.72 7.64 -23.31
C ASP A 13 -18.57 8.49 -22.70
N GLY A 14 -17.44 8.60 -23.39
CA GLY A 14 -16.34 9.50 -23.02
C GLY A 14 -15.30 8.89 -22.07
N ALA A 15 -15.51 7.67 -21.57
CA ALA A 15 -14.46 6.88 -20.94
C ALA A 15 -13.89 5.87 -21.95
N ASP A 16 -12.64 6.07 -22.38
CA ASP A 16 -11.99 5.22 -23.38
C ASP A 16 -11.67 3.84 -22.76
N ARG A 17 -12.53 2.85 -22.98
CA ARG A 17 -12.36 1.48 -22.49
C ARG A 17 -11.70 0.62 -23.56
N ASN A 18 -10.38 0.76 -23.66
CA ASN A 18 -9.57 -0.13 -24.47
C ASN A 18 -9.30 -1.41 -23.67
N TRP A 19 -10.06 -2.47 -23.96
CA TRP A 19 -9.97 -3.75 -23.25
C TRP A 19 -8.62 -4.43 -23.48
N GLY A 20 -8.00 -4.21 -24.66
CA GLY A 20 -6.61 -4.61 -24.90
C GLY A 20 -5.63 -3.98 -23.92
N ASN A 21 -5.71 -2.67 -23.69
CA ASN A 21 -4.86 -1.96 -22.75
C ASN A 21 -5.15 -2.36 -21.31
N ILE A 22 -6.42 -2.47 -20.93
CA ILE A 22 -6.83 -2.93 -19.59
C ILE A 22 -6.26 -4.33 -19.32
N PHE A 23 -6.35 -5.23 -20.29
CA PHE A 23 -5.81 -6.58 -20.18
C PHE A 23 -4.29 -6.56 -19.98
N GLN A 24 -3.56 -5.83 -20.82
CA GLN A 24 -2.10 -5.72 -20.72
C GLN A 24 -1.65 -5.12 -19.38
N GLU A 25 -2.32 -4.07 -18.92
CA GLU A 25 -1.98 -3.44 -17.65
C GLU A 25 -2.32 -4.35 -16.47
N THR A 26 -3.48 -5.03 -16.51
CA THR A 26 -3.87 -5.99 -15.47
C THR A 26 -2.91 -7.17 -15.41
N GLU A 27 -2.52 -7.72 -16.57
CA GLU A 27 -1.55 -8.80 -16.65
C GLU A 27 -0.20 -8.37 -16.06
N ARG A 28 0.28 -7.18 -16.44
CA ARG A 28 1.53 -6.61 -15.91
C ARG A 28 1.48 -6.43 -14.39
N LEU A 29 0.39 -5.87 -13.85
CA LEU A 29 0.20 -5.67 -12.41
C LEU A 29 0.16 -7.02 -11.67
N LEU A 30 -0.55 -8.01 -12.21
CA LEU A 30 -0.68 -9.32 -11.59
C LEU A 30 0.69 -10.03 -11.50
N TYR A 31 1.52 -9.94 -12.54
CA TYR A 31 2.89 -10.46 -12.47
C TYR A 31 3.77 -9.71 -11.46
N GLN A 32 3.55 -8.42 -11.26
CA GLN A 32 4.26 -7.66 -10.23
C GLN A 32 3.79 -8.01 -8.82
N GLU A 33 2.51 -8.29 -8.62
CA GLU A 33 1.94 -8.67 -7.33
C GLU A 33 2.40 -10.05 -6.85
N ILE A 34 2.68 -10.98 -7.77
CA ILE A 34 3.15 -12.33 -7.40
C ILE A 34 4.66 -12.42 -7.16
N ASP A 35 5.43 -11.35 -7.44
CA ASP A 35 6.87 -11.29 -7.18
C ASP A 35 7.15 -10.50 -5.90
N TYR A 36 7.28 -11.22 -4.80
CA TYR A 36 7.55 -10.62 -3.48
C TYR A 36 8.91 -9.93 -3.36
N THR A 37 9.84 -10.12 -4.30
CA THR A 37 11.08 -9.33 -4.32
C THR A 37 10.80 -7.86 -4.66
N LEU A 38 9.79 -7.60 -5.50
CA LEU A 38 9.34 -6.25 -5.80
C LEU A 38 8.64 -5.61 -4.60
N GLU A 39 7.80 -6.36 -3.90
CA GLU A 39 7.14 -5.90 -2.68
C GLU A 39 8.16 -5.55 -1.58
N ALA A 40 9.18 -6.41 -1.39
CA ALA A 40 10.31 -6.14 -0.50
C ALA A 40 11.03 -4.83 -0.83
N GLN A 41 11.37 -4.61 -2.11
CA GLN A 41 12.04 -3.38 -2.55
C GLN A 41 11.16 -2.15 -2.33
N ASN A 42 9.85 -2.28 -2.60
CA ASN A 42 8.87 -1.22 -2.38
C ASN A 42 8.75 -0.87 -0.90
N ALA A 43 8.69 -1.86 0.01
CA ALA A 43 8.65 -1.63 1.45
C ALA A 43 9.91 -0.92 1.97
N ILE A 44 11.10 -1.33 1.50
CA ILE A 44 12.37 -0.67 1.83
C ILE A 44 12.39 0.79 1.34
N ARG A 45 11.91 1.03 0.11
CA ARG A 45 11.79 2.40 -0.43
C ARG A 45 10.80 3.23 0.38
N PHE A 46 9.66 2.66 0.72
CA PHE A 46 8.62 3.30 1.51
C PHE A 46 9.16 3.77 2.87
N ASP A 47 9.81 2.86 3.60
CA ASP A 47 10.47 3.14 4.87
C ASP A 47 11.51 4.27 4.75
N ASN A 48 12.40 4.19 3.75
CA ASN A 48 13.41 5.22 3.50
C ASN A 48 12.79 6.60 3.17
N ASN A 49 11.68 6.63 2.43
CA ASN A 49 11.00 7.89 2.11
C ASN A 49 10.45 8.58 3.36
N PHE A 50 9.84 7.84 4.29
CA PHE A 50 9.39 8.41 5.55
C PHE A 50 10.56 8.87 6.42
N LYS A 51 11.58 8.01 6.58
CA LYS A 51 12.80 8.34 7.35
C LYS A 51 13.46 9.64 6.89
N THR A 52 13.61 9.82 5.59
CA THR A 52 14.43 10.91 5.02
C THR A 52 13.63 12.17 4.76
N GLN A 53 12.39 12.04 4.27
CA GLN A 53 11.61 13.22 3.85
C GLN A 53 10.69 13.74 4.95
N ASN A 54 10.30 12.90 5.92
CA ASN A 54 9.36 13.27 6.98
C ASN A 54 9.71 12.68 8.36
N PRO A 55 10.85 13.09 8.97
CA PRO A 55 11.31 12.51 10.23
C PRO A 55 10.32 12.63 11.39
N GLU A 56 9.54 13.71 11.46
CA GLU A 56 8.55 13.91 12.52
C GLU A 56 7.35 12.95 12.38
N LEU A 57 6.84 12.77 11.16
CA LEU A 57 5.76 11.83 10.88
C LEU A 57 6.24 10.38 11.00
N TYR A 58 7.49 10.10 10.63
CA TYR A 58 8.10 8.78 10.76
C TYR A 58 8.16 8.28 12.22
N ARG A 59 8.18 9.17 13.22
CA ARG A 59 8.06 8.76 14.63
C ARG A 59 6.71 8.14 14.98
N ARG A 60 5.71 8.31 14.13
CA ARG A 60 4.33 7.83 14.32
C ARG A 60 3.94 6.76 13.29
N ILE A 61 4.88 6.35 12.43
CA ILE A 61 4.66 5.38 11.36
C ILE A 61 5.76 4.34 11.43
N LYS A 62 5.37 3.09 11.65
CA LYS A 62 6.26 1.95 11.58
C LYS A 62 6.05 1.24 10.25
N VAL A 63 7.16 0.96 9.55
CA VAL A 63 7.19 0.07 8.39
C VAL A 63 7.95 -1.18 8.84
N PRO A 64 7.41 -2.39 8.69
CA PRO A 64 8.13 -3.62 9.04
C PRO A 64 9.45 -3.71 8.29
N GLY A 65 10.55 -3.96 9.02
CA GLY A 65 11.85 -4.18 8.39
C GLY A 65 11.83 -5.44 7.51
N VAL A 66 12.28 -5.34 6.26
CA VAL A 66 12.39 -6.51 5.37
C VAL A 66 13.72 -7.22 5.62
N TYR A 67 13.75 -8.55 5.49
CA TYR A 67 14.96 -9.38 5.46
C TYR A 67 15.22 -9.88 4.02
N PRO A 68 15.98 -9.12 3.19
CA PRO A 68 16.17 -9.44 1.77
C PRO A 68 16.84 -10.79 1.55
N GLU A 69 17.77 -11.17 2.42
CA GLU A 69 18.50 -12.43 2.36
C GLU A 69 17.63 -13.67 2.58
N MET A 70 16.43 -13.49 3.16
CA MET A 70 15.45 -14.55 3.37
C MET A 70 14.23 -14.42 2.46
N THR A 71 14.17 -13.37 1.64
CA THR A 71 13.06 -13.10 0.72
C THR A 71 13.34 -13.69 -0.66
N THR A 72 12.32 -14.26 -1.28
CA THR A 72 12.35 -14.80 -2.64
C THR A 72 11.11 -14.31 -3.39
N GLU A 73 10.99 -14.60 -4.70
CA GLU A 73 9.79 -14.26 -5.49
C GLU A 73 8.49 -14.78 -4.86
N LYS A 74 8.54 -15.87 -4.08
CA LYS A 74 7.35 -16.55 -3.53
C LYS A 74 7.22 -16.47 -2.01
N VAL A 75 8.21 -15.92 -1.32
CA VAL A 75 8.19 -15.79 0.14
C VAL A 75 8.77 -14.43 0.53
N LEU A 76 7.95 -13.61 1.19
CA LEU A 76 8.37 -12.34 1.79
C LEU A 76 8.66 -12.53 3.29
N VAL A 77 9.86 -12.14 3.74
CA VAL A 77 10.24 -12.23 5.15
C VAL A 77 10.47 -10.83 5.70
N MET A 78 9.76 -10.50 6.78
CA MET A 78 9.79 -9.18 7.42
C MET A 78 9.70 -9.27 8.95
N GLU A 79 10.02 -8.17 9.60
CA GLU A 79 9.90 -7.94 11.04
C GLU A 79 8.46 -8.21 11.47
N TYR A 80 8.30 -9.02 12.51
CA TYR A 80 7.00 -9.18 13.14
C TYR A 80 6.69 -7.95 14.01
N VAL A 81 5.68 -7.18 13.62
CA VAL A 81 5.19 -6.02 14.36
C VAL A 81 3.81 -6.37 14.94
N PRO A 82 3.67 -6.54 16.26
CA PRO A 82 2.37 -6.75 16.88
C PRO A 82 1.54 -5.47 16.81
N GLY A 83 0.23 -5.60 16.65
CA GLY A 83 -0.67 -4.45 16.67
C GLY A 83 -2.14 -4.86 16.55
N VAL A 84 -3.02 -3.92 16.90
CA VAL A 84 -4.47 -4.05 16.76
C VAL A 84 -4.86 -3.53 15.39
N LYS A 85 -5.72 -4.25 14.66
CA LYS A 85 -6.17 -3.80 13.33
C LYS A 85 -6.81 -2.41 13.45
N ILE A 86 -6.51 -1.51 12.52
CA ILE A 86 -7.03 -0.13 12.57
C ILE A 86 -8.58 -0.05 12.59
N THR A 87 -9.25 -1.11 12.15
CA THR A 87 -10.70 -1.26 12.15
C THR A 87 -11.30 -1.61 13.52
N GLU A 88 -10.50 -2.09 14.48
CA GLU A 88 -10.94 -2.47 15.82
C GLU A 88 -10.94 -1.25 16.78
N VAL A 89 -11.75 -0.25 16.44
CA VAL A 89 -11.78 1.07 17.12
C VAL A 89 -11.96 0.98 18.63
N GLU A 90 -12.80 0.06 19.12
CA GLU A 90 -13.02 -0.07 20.57
C GLU A 90 -11.77 -0.58 21.30
N LYS A 91 -11.03 -1.55 20.74
CA LYS A 91 -9.75 -2.00 21.31
C LYS A 91 -8.71 -0.89 21.31
N ILE A 92 -8.67 -0.09 20.24
CA ILE A 92 -7.76 1.07 20.15
C ILE A 92 -8.10 2.11 21.24
N ARG A 93 -9.38 2.34 21.53
CA ARG A 93 -9.80 3.20 22.65
C ARG A 93 -9.42 2.62 24.02
N GLU A 94 -9.56 1.30 24.19
CA GLU A 94 -9.15 0.60 25.41
C GLU A 94 -7.63 0.68 25.65
N MET A 95 -6.82 0.71 24.59
CA MET A 95 -5.38 0.97 24.65
C MET A 95 -5.05 2.42 25.06
N GLY A 96 -6.03 3.32 25.13
CA GLY A 96 -5.83 4.74 25.45
C GLY A 96 -5.33 5.57 24.26
N VAL A 97 -5.33 5.02 23.05
CA VAL A 97 -4.90 5.73 21.84
C VAL A 97 -5.97 6.75 21.42
N ASP A 98 -5.54 8.00 21.17
CA ASP A 98 -6.42 9.03 20.65
C ASP A 98 -6.77 8.77 19.18
N THR A 99 -7.98 8.26 18.95
CA THR A 99 -8.52 7.98 17.60
C THR A 99 -8.57 9.21 16.69
N ARG A 100 -8.70 10.43 17.23
CA ARG A 100 -8.63 11.66 16.43
C ARG A 100 -7.21 11.89 15.93
N MET A 101 -6.22 11.79 16.81
CA MET A 101 -4.81 11.88 16.44
C MET A 101 -4.45 10.80 15.42
N LEU A 102 -4.86 9.55 15.64
CA LEU A 102 -4.65 8.44 14.72
C LEU A 102 -5.20 8.77 13.32
N SER A 103 -6.44 9.27 13.23
CA SER A 103 -7.05 9.64 11.95
C SER A 103 -6.26 10.74 11.21
N GLN A 104 -5.72 11.70 11.95
CA GLN A 104 -4.89 12.77 11.39
C GLN A 104 -3.57 12.22 10.85
N VAL A 105 -2.89 11.36 11.61
CA VAL A 105 -1.64 10.71 11.19
C VAL A 105 -1.86 9.85 9.96
N SER A 106 -2.94 9.07 9.90
CA SER A 106 -3.27 8.26 8.72
C SER A 106 -3.50 9.13 7.49
N ALA A 107 -4.30 10.19 7.60
CA ALA A 107 -4.55 11.10 6.47
C ALA A 107 -3.27 11.83 6.01
N GLU A 108 -2.46 12.30 6.96
CA GLU A 108 -1.19 12.97 6.67
C GLU A 108 -0.19 12.01 6.01
N SER A 109 -0.17 10.73 6.42
CA SER A 109 0.64 9.68 5.78
C SER A 109 0.31 9.53 4.29
N TYR A 110 -0.97 9.37 3.93
CA TYR A 110 -1.37 9.22 2.53
C TYR A 110 -1.08 10.48 1.70
N MET A 111 -1.37 11.66 2.24
CA MET A 111 -1.06 12.92 1.57
C MET A 111 0.45 13.10 1.37
N THR A 112 1.26 12.70 2.34
CA THR A 112 2.71 12.73 2.25
C THR A 112 3.23 11.81 1.14
N GLN A 113 2.74 10.59 1.08
CA GLN A 113 3.10 9.63 0.03
C GLN A 113 2.80 10.18 -1.37
N LEU A 114 1.60 10.74 -1.56
CA LEU A 114 1.14 11.30 -2.83
C LEU A 114 1.90 12.59 -3.21
N CYS A 115 1.89 13.58 -2.32
CA CYS A 115 2.32 14.94 -2.66
C CYS A 115 3.81 15.18 -2.45
N ARG A 116 4.49 14.39 -1.60
CA ARG A 116 5.91 14.60 -1.29
C ARG A 116 6.79 13.48 -1.82
N HIS A 117 6.43 12.24 -1.54
CA HIS A 117 7.26 11.11 -1.94
C HIS A 117 7.15 10.79 -3.44
N GLY A 118 6.02 11.11 -4.06
CA GLY A 118 5.71 10.66 -5.42
C GLY A 118 5.67 9.14 -5.54
N PHE A 119 5.44 8.46 -4.41
CA PHE A 119 5.43 7.01 -4.25
C PHE A 119 4.49 6.69 -3.10
N PHE A 120 3.46 5.89 -3.38
CA PHE A 120 2.36 5.68 -2.45
C PHE A 120 1.89 4.24 -2.44
N HIS A 121 1.32 3.84 -1.32
CA HIS A 121 0.68 2.55 -1.18
C HIS A 121 -0.67 2.58 -1.91
N CYS A 122 -0.75 1.93 -3.07
CA CYS A 122 -1.92 1.98 -3.96
C CYS A 122 -3.17 1.30 -3.39
N ASP A 123 -3.02 0.44 -2.37
CA ASP A 123 -4.13 -0.20 -1.68
C ASP A 123 -4.25 0.26 -0.21
N PRO A 124 -4.98 1.35 0.08
CA PRO A 124 -5.16 1.83 1.45
C PRO A 124 -6.12 0.95 2.27
N HIS A 125 -6.27 -0.32 1.93
CA HIS A 125 -7.14 -1.23 2.65
C HIS A 125 -6.78 -1.25 4.14
N PRO A 126 -7.78 -1.12 5.04
CA PRO A 126 -7.54 -1.13 6.48
C PRO A 126 -6.86 -2.41 6.99
N GLY A 127 -6.92 -3.51 6.22
CA GLY A 127 -6.21 -4.75 6.53
C GLY A 127 -4.68 -4.64 6.50
N ASN A 128 -4.13 -3.62 5.83
CA ASN A 128 -2.68 -3.35 5.76
C ASN A 128 -2.19 -2.44 6.90
N LEU A 129 -3.09 -2.02 7.80
CA LEU A 129 -2.79 -1.08 8.88
C LEU A 129 -3.09 -1.69 10.25
N ALA A 130 -2.12 -1.56 11.14
CA ALA A 130 -2.24 -1.91 12.55
C ALA A 130 -1.80 -0.73 13.42
N VAL A 131 -2.25 -0.73 14.67
CA VAL A 131 -1.98 0.29 15.68
C VAL A 131 -1.33 -0.40 16.88
N ASP A 132 -0.19 0.12 17.32
CA ASP A 132 0.49 -0.23 18.56
C ASP A 132 0.39 0.93 19.58
N ASP A 133 0.90 0.69 20.78
CA ASP A 133 0.84 1.58 21.96
C ASP A 133 1.95 2.65 22.00
#